data_AF-A0A6J6KAC3-F1
#
_entry.id   AF-A0A6J6KAC3-F1
#
_cell.length_a   1.000
_cell.length_b   1.000
_cell.length_c   1.000
_cell.angle_alpha   90.00
_cell.angle_beta   90.00
_cell.angle_gamma   90.00
#
_symmetry.space_group_name_H-M   'P 1'
#
loop_
_entity.id
_entity.type
_entity.pdbx_description
1 polymer ?
#
loop_
_entity_poly.entity_id
_entity_poly.type
_entity_poly.pdbx_seq_one_letter_code
_entity_poly.pdbx_strand_id
1 'polypeptide(L)'
;MNPLVIVIPVVVVLAGVVLFAASRRRDSGGATGALSRETIKRDKPASTLDESELVGVSGRQVEASAALDRRPAAPATVSADIAPFVAPDADAIGISRRKFFNRSIIVMMGLGLSGFGAAILAFLWPMPKGGFGSKIRVGAVPDVLAKIAASKGFLYSAEGRMWLTAYPTSAIEKAKAVYPAGVIPSMEAGIVALYQKCPHLGCRVPSCATSQWFECPCHGSQYNLAGEKKGGPAPRGMDRFATSVAGGVLTVDTGQIFQGPAIGTNTTGQEAEGPHCVGGGSH
;
A
#
# COMPACT_ATOMS: atom_id res chain seq x y z
N MET A 1 -4.92 14.08 -10.16
CA MET A 1 -4.20 13.42 -11.28
C MET A 1 -4.53 11.95 -11.26
N ASN A 2 -5.03 11.40 -12.37
CA ASN A 2 -5.50 10.02 -12.44
C ASN A 2 -4.30 9.08 -12.27
N PRO A 3 -4.25 8.22 -11.24
CA PRO A 3 -3.08 7.38 -10.94
C PRO A 3 -2.69 6.46 -12.12
N LEU A 4 -3.65 6.14 -12.98
CA LEU A 4 -3.44 5.39 -14.23
C LEU A 4 -2.45 6.05 -15.19
N VAL A 5 -2.34 7.39 -15.19
CA VAL A 5 -1.44 8.12 -16.09
C VAL A 5 0.03 7.95 -15.70
N ILE A 6 0.32 7.59 -14.44
CA ILE A 6 1.69 7.37 -13.94
C ILE A 6 2.04 5.88 -13.96
N VAL A 7 1.09 5.00 -13.65
CA VAL A 7 1.36 3.56 -13.52
C VAL A 7 1.60 2.89 -14.88
N ILE A 8 0.83 3.25 -15.91
CA ILE A 8 0.98 2.67 -17.25
C ILE A 8 2.39 2.90 -17.82
N PRO A 9 2.94 4.13 -17.87
CA PRO A 9 4.30 4.33 -18.39
C PRO A 9 5.36 3.63 -17.54
N VAL A 10 5.21 3.56 -16.21
CA VAL A 10 6.17 2.86 -15.33
C VAL A 10 6.20 1.36 -15.61
N VAL A 11 5.04 0.73 -15.81
CA VAL A 11 4.96 -0.71 -16.14
C VAL A 11 5.53 -0.98 -17.54
N VAL A 12 5.28 -0.10 -18.52
CA VAL A 12 5.85 -0.22 -19.87
C VAL A 12 7.38 -0.07 -19.83
N VAL A 13 7.90 0.88 -19.05
CA VAL A 13 9.35 1.06 -18.87
C VAL A 13 9.97 -0.15 -18.18
N LEU A 14 9.36 -0.69 -17.12
CA LEU A 14 9.85 -1.89 -16.44
C LEU A 14 9.84 -3.12 -17.35
N ALA A 15 8.76 -3.32 -18.13
CA ALA A 15 8.69 -4.37 -19.12
C ALA A 15 9.77 -4.21 -20.20
N GLY A 16 10.01 -2.99 -20.66
CA GLY A 16 11.10 -2.65 -21.59
C GLY A 16 12.48 -2.94 -21.00
N VAL A 17 12.73 -2.62 -19.74
CA VAL A 17 14.00 -2.90 -19.04
C VAL A 17 14.21 -4.40 -18.89
N VAL A 18 13.17 -5.16 -18.54
CA VAL A 18 13.26 -6.64 -18.42
C VAL A 18 13.52 -7.27 -19.78
N LEU A 19 12.82 -6.84 -20.84
CA LEU A 19 13.06 -7.33 -22.20
C LEU A 19 14.46 -6.95 -22.70
N PHE A 20 14.92 -5.74 -22.42
CA PHE A 20 16.25 -5.28 -22.78
C PHE A 20 17.34 -6.06 -22.02
N ALA A 21 17.19 -6.25 -20.71
CA ALA A 21 18.11 -7.04 -19.88
C ALA A 21 18.14 -8.52 -20.28
N ALA A 22 16.98 -9.11 -20.61
CA ALA A 22 16.88 -10.47 -21.14
C ALA A 22 17.50 -10.59 -22.54
N SER A 23 17.40 -9.54 -23.37
CA SER A 23 18.04 -9.50 -24.69
C SER A 23 19.56 -9.35 -24.62
N ARG A 24 20.08 -8.61 -23.62
CA ARG A 24 21.52 -8.42 -23.38
C ARG A 24 22.21 -9.64 -22.78
N ARG A 25 21.49 -10.55 -22.11
CA ARG A 25 22.02 -11.88 -21.72
C ARG A 25 22.08 -12.87 -22.89
N ARG A 26 22.35 -12.37 -24.09
CA ARG A 26 22.87 -13.19 -25.18
C ARG A 26 24.36 -13.31 -24.92
N ASP A 27 24.77 -14.43 -24.34
CA ASP A 27 26.17 -14.90 -24.30
C ASP A 27 26.70 -15.03 -25.73
N SER A 28 26.99 -13.89 -26.33
CA SER A 28 27.64 -13.74 -27.63
C SER A 28 29.14 -13.54 -27.45
N GLY A 29 29.64 -13.59 -26.21
CA GLY A 29 31.07 -13.64 -25.89
C GLY A 29 31.70 -15.04 -25.98
N GLY A 30 30.95 -16.07 -26.37
CA GLY A 30 31.43 -17.46 -26.40
C GLY A 30 32.00 -17.96 -27.73
N ALA A 31 31.99 -17.16 -28.81
CA ALA A 31 32.32 -17.65 -30.15
C ALA A 31 33.19 -16.69 -31.00
N THR A 32 34.03 -15.87 -30.37
CA THR A 32 35.16 -15.21 -31.04
C THR A 32 36.37 -15.31 -30.13
N GLY A 33 37.43 -15.99 -30.60
CA GLY A 33 38.62 -16.36 -29.83
C GLY A 33 39.47 -15.18 -29.35
N ALA A 34 38.99 -14.45 -28.34
CA ALA A 34 39.82 -13.55 -27.56
C ALA A 34 40.33 -14.31 -26.33
N LEU A 35 41.63 -14.57 -26.28
CA LEU A 35 42.30 -15.12 -25.09
C LEU A 35 42.06 -14.18 -23.90
N SER A 36 41.78 -14.76 -22.74
CA SER A 36 41.62 -13.98 -21.52
C SER A 36 42.91 -13.19 -21.23
N ARG A 37 42.81 -11.98 -20.68
CA ARG A 37 43.97 -11.15 -20.31
C ARG A 37 44.96 -11.91 -19.40
N GLU A 38 44.44 -12.83 -18.59
CA GLU A 38 45.24 -13.68 -17.72
C GLU A 38 46.11 -14.68 -18.50
N THR A 39 45.56 -15.24 -19.58
CA THR A 39 46.29 -16.14 -20.49
C THR A 39 47.41 -15.40 -21.23
N ILE A 40 47.12 -14.21 -21.75
CA ILE A 40 48.11 -13.36 -22.45
C ILE A 40 49.25 -12.93 -21.52
N LYS A 41 48.95 -12.70 -20.24
CA LYS A 41 49.94 -12.30 -19.24
C LYS A 41 50.88 -13.44 -18.85
N ARG A 42 50.41 -14.69 -18.87
CA ARG A 42 51.25 -15.88 -18.62
C ARG A 42 52.14 -16.26 -19.80
N ASP A 43 51.74 -15.90 -21.01
CA ASP A 43 52.45 -16.27 -22.24
C ASP A 43 53.52 -15.24 -22.66
N LYS A 44 53.74 -14.19 -21.87
CA LYS A 44 54.88 -13.29 -22.08
C LYS A 44 56.18 -14.01 -21.69
N PRO A 45 57.13 -14.22 -22.63
CA PRO A 45 58.44 -14.76 -22.26
C PRO A 45 59.13 -13.77 -21.31
N ALA A 46 59.75 -14.33 -20.26
CA ALA A 46 60.60 -13.56 -19.36
C ALA A 46 61.67 -12.85 -20.20
N SER A 47 61.82 -11.55 -19.97
CA SER A 47 62.79 -10.68 -20.64
C SER A 47 64.18 -11.30 -20.63
N THR A 48 64.81 -11.28 -21.80
CA THR A 48 66.21 -11.54 -22.09
C THR A 48 67.13 -11.01 -21.00
N LEU A 49 67.92 -11.90 -20.39
CA LEU A 49 69.07 -11.52 -19.58
C LEU A 49 70.22 -11.18 -20.52
N ASP A 50 70.83 -10.03 -20.27
CA ASP A 50 71.93 -9.45 -21.04
C ASP A 50 73.21 -10.27 -20.91
N GLU A 51 73.97 -10.35 -22.01
CA GLU A 51 75.10 -11.26 -22.20
C GLU A 51 76.42 -10.63 -21.73
N SER A 52 76.44 -10.06 -20.51
CA SER A 52 77.66 -9.50 -19.93
C SER A 52 77.59 -9.39 -18.40
N GLU A 53 77.71 -10.51 -17.69
CA GLU A 53 78.29 -10.55 -16.33
C GLU A 53 78.55 -12.01 -15.90
N LEU A 54 79.66 -12.56 -16.41
CA LEU A 54 80.26 -13.79 -15.88
C LEU A 54 81.25 -13.42 -14.77
N VAL A 55 80.81 -13.39 -13.51
CA VAL A 55 81.72 -13.62 -12.36
C VAL A 55 80.98 -14.36 -11.24
N GLY A 56 81.39 -15.61 -11.01
CA GLY A 56 81.08 -16.40 -9.81
C GLY A 56 79.74 -17.11 -9.86
N VAL A 57 79.76 -18.43 -10.07
CA VAL A 57 78.56 -19.26 -9.92
C VAL A 57 78.09 -19.16 -8.47
N SER A 58 77.01 -18.43 -8.24
CA SER A 58 76.42 -18.31 -6.91
C SER A 58 75.80 -19.65 -6.50
N GLY A 59 75.77 -19.96 -5.20
CA GLY A 59 75.13 -21.20 -4.70
C GLY A 59 73.68 -21.36 -5.18
N ARG A 60 73.01 -20.24 -5.48
CA ARG A 60 71.68 -20.18 -6.08
C ARG A 60 71.62 -20.70 -7.53
N GLN A 61 72.68 -20.49 -8.31
CA GLN A 61 72.80 -21.03 -9.68
C GLN A 61 73.07 -22.52 -9.68
N VAL A 62 73.82 -23.04 -8.69
CA VAL A 62 74.04 -24.49 -8.52
C VAL A 62 72.77 -25.20 -8.07
N GLU A 63 71.99 -24.60 -7.16
CA GLU A 63 70.69 -25.15 -6.79
C GLU A 63 69.68 -25.06 -7.95
N ALA A 64 69.74 -24.01 -8.75
CA ALA A 64 68.92 -23.88 -9.96
C ALA A 64 69.27 -24.93 -11.02
N SER A 65 70.56 -25.24 -11.24
CA SER A 65 70.97 -26.29 -12.17
C SER A 65 70.62 -27.69 -11.65
N ALA A 66 70.83 -27.95 -10.35
CA ALA A 66 70.45 -29.22 -9.73
C ALA A 66 68.93 -29.45 -9.70
N ALA A 67 68.14 -28.37 -9.60
CA ALA A 67 66.68 -28.43 -9.73
C ALA A 67 66.22 -28.65 -11.17
N LEU A 68 66.99 -28.18 -12.16
CA LEU A 68 66.74 -28.46 -13.57
C LEU A 68 67.10 -29.91 -13.94
N ASP A 69 68.20 -30.46 -13.39
CA ASP A 69 68.59 -31.85 -13.62
C ASP A 69 67.66 -32.87 -12.95
N ARG A 70 67.01 -32.48 -11.84
CA ARG A 70 65.97 -33.30 -11.18
C ARG A 70 64.59 -33.19 -11.81
N ARG A 71 64.38 -32.25 -12.74
CA ARG A 71 63.12 -32.20 -13.49
C ARG A 71 63.10 -33.38 -14.45
N PRO A 72 62.11 -34.29 -14.34
CA PRO A 72 61.94 -35.30 -15.38
C PRO A 72 61.81 -34.58 -16.71
N ALA A 73 62.47 -35.10 -17.76
CA ALA A 73 62.36 -34.57 -19.11
C ALA A 73 60.88 -34.29 -19.38
N ALA A 74 60.55 -33.03 -19.67
CA ALA A 74 59.20 -32.68 -20.06
C ALA A 74 58.82 -33.62 -21.22
N PRO A 75 57.67 -34.31 -21.15
CA PRO A 75 57.25 -35.16 -22.26
C PRO A 75 57.32 -34.28 -23.51
N ALA A 76 57.95 -34.81 -24.57
CA ALA A 76 58.09 -34.10 -25.83
C ALA A 76 56.74 -33.47 -26.14
N THR A 77 56.69 -32.14 -26.24
CA THR A 77 55.52 -31.45 -26.70
C THR A 77 55.35 -31.85 -28.15
N VAL A 78 54.63 -32.96 -28.37
CA VAL A 78 54.08 -33.27 -29.67
C VAL A 78 53.33 -32.01 -30.04
N SER A 79 53.81 -31.32 -31.08
CA SER A 79 53.04 -30.27 -31.72
C SER A 79 51.80 -30.98 -32.21
N ALA A 80 50.77 -31.02 -31.37
CA ALA A 80 49.47 -31.50 -31.77
C ALA A 80 49.05 -30.51 -32.84
N ASP A 81 49.02 -30.99 -34.09
CA ASP A 81 48.49 -30.24 -35.21
C ASP A 81 47.22 -29.54 -34.73
N ILE A 82 47.23 -28.20 -34.82
CA ILE A 82 46.11 -27.38 -34.35
C ILE A 82 44.88 -27.93 -35.05
N ALA A 83 44.02 -28.62 -34.29
CA ALA A 83 42.83 -29.24 -34.86
C ALA A 83 42.06 -28.13 -35.59
N PRO A 84 41.76 -28.30 -36.90
CA PRO A 84 41.08 -27.26 -37.65
C PRO A 84 39.75 -26.99 -36.95
N PHE A 85 39.49 -25.72 -36.64
CA PHE A 85 38.26 -25.30 -36.00
C PHE A 85 37.08 -25.73 -36.87
N VAL A 86 36.36 -26.75 -36.42
CA VAL A 86 35.08 -27.15 -37.02
C VAL A 86 34.04 -26.24 -36.38
N ALA A 87 33.46 -25.34 -37.19
CA ALA A 87 32.34 -24.53 -36.74
C ALA A 87 31.25 -25.48 -36.21
N PRO A 88 30.72 -25.24 -34.99
CA PRO A 88 29.62 -26.03 -34.47
C PRO A 88 28.47 -26.06 -35.49
N ASP A 89 27.82 -27.22 -35.62
CA ASP A 89 26.71 -27.35 -36.57
C ASP A 89 25.61 -26.30 -36.29
N ALA A 90 24.87 -25.90 -37.32
CA ALA A 90 23.86 -24.85 -37.20
C ALA A 90 22.75 -25.21 -36.19
N ASP A 91 22.51 -26.50 -35.93
CA ASP A 91 21.53 -27.00 -34.95
C ASP A 91 22.05 -26.91 -33.49
N ALA A 92 23.37 -26.93 -33.30
CA ALA A 92 24.09 -26.73 -32.04
C ALA A 92 24.22 -25.25 -31.70
N ILE A 93 24.22 -24.37 -32.71
CA ILE A 93 24.15 -22.91 -32.57
C ILE A 93 22.71 -22.44 -32.30
N GLY A 94 21.70 -23.29 -32.60
CA GLY A 94 20.28 -23.02 -32.40
C GLY A 94 19.75 -23.13 -30.96
N ILE A 95 18.44 -22.88 -30.78
CA ILE A 95 17.77 -23.16 -29.51
C ILE A 95 17.55 -24.67 -29.40
N SER A 96 18.28 -25.33 -28.52
CA SER A 96 18.07 -26.76 -28.28
C SER A 96 16.63 -27.05 -27.80
N ARG A 97 16.09 -28.21 -28.16
CA ARG A 97 14.73 -28.64 -27.76
C ARG A 97 14.49 -28.50 -26.25
N ARG A 98 15.49 -28.88 -25.44
CA ARG A 98 15.47 -28.73 -23.97
C ARG A 98 15.38 -27.26 -23.53
N LYS A 99 16.11 -26.37 -24.20
CA LYS A 99 16.09 -24.93 -23.91
C LYS A 99 14.76 -24.30 -24.31
N PHE A 100 14.16 -24.75 -25.42
CA PHE A 100 12.79 -24.36 -25.81
C PHE A 100 11.77 -24.78 -24.75
N PHE A 101 11.70 -26.07 -24.38
CA PHE A 101 10.74 -26.55 -23.40
C PHE A 101 10.90 -25.91 -22.02
N ASN A 102 12.13 -25.78 -21.52
CA ASN A 102 12.37 -25.13 -20.23
C ASN A 102 11.95 -23.66 -20.23
N ARG A 103 12.23 -22.92 -21.32
CA ARG A 103 11.78 -21.53 -21.45
C ARG A 103 10.27 -21.43 -21.53
N SER A 104 9.63 -22.29 -22.32
CA SER A 104 8.17 -22.31 -22.45
C SER A 104 7.49 -22.61 -21.12
N ILE A 105 7.98 -23.59 -20.33
CA ILE A 105 7.44 -23.91 -19.00
C ILE A 105 7.59 -22.71 -18.05
N ILE A 106 8.77 -22.07 -18.01
CA ILE A 106 9.00 -20.90 -17.15
C ILE A 106 8.11 -19.72 -17.56
N VAL A 107 7.97 -19.47 -18.87
CA VAL A 107 7.12 -18.38 -19.38
C VAL A 107 5.65 -18.64 -19.05
N MET A 108 5.15 -19.86 -19.28
CA MET A 108 3.76 -20.21 -18.97
C MET A 108 3.47 -20.15 -17.47
N MET A 109 4.36 -20.70 -16.64
CA MET A 109 4.26 -20.61 -15.19
C MET A 109 4.32 -19.15 -14.70
N GLY A 110 5.24 -18.36 -15.27
CA GLY A 110 5.38 -16.94 -14.93
C GLY A 110 4.15 -16.11 -15.30
N LEU A 111 3.55 -16.37 -16.47
CA LEU A 111 2.30 -15.72 -16.88
C LEU A 111 1.13 -16.12 -15.96
N GLY A 112 1.02 -17.41 -15.61
CA GLY A 112 -0.01 -17.90 -14.69
C GLY A 112 0.10 -17.26 -13.29
N LEU A 113 1.30 -17.26 -12.71
CA LEU A 113 1.56 -16.63 -11.40
C LEU A 113 1.34 -15.12 -11.43
N SER A 114 1.72 -14.45 -12.53
CA SER A 114 1.50 -13.01 -12.69
C SER A 114 0.02 -12.68 -12.79
N GLY A 115 -0.76 -13.47 -13.54
CA GLY A 115 -2.22 -13.31 -13.64
C GLY A 115 -2.91 -13.51 -12.29
N PHE A 116 -2.53 -14.56 -11.55
CA PHE A 116 -3.05 -14.78 -10.20
C PHE A 116 -2.67 -13.66 -9.22
N GLY A 117 -1.40 -13.21 -9.25
CA GLY A 117 -0.93 -12.09 -8.45
C GLY A 117 -1.69 -10.80 -8.76
N ALA A 118 -1.94 -10.51 -10.04
CA ALA A 118 -2.75 -9.37 -10.46
C ALA A 118 -4.20 -9.48 -9.96
N ALA A 119 -4.78 -10.69 -9.96
CA ALA A 119 -6.12 -10.92 -9.44
C ALA A 119 -6.22 -10.70 -7.93
N ILE A 120 -5.23 -11.14 -7.14
CA ILE A 120 -5.16 -10.86 -5.69
C ILE A 120 -5.06 -9.35 -5.46
N LEU A 121 -4.18 -8.66 -6.19
CA LEU A 121 -4.03 -7.21 -6.06
C LEU A 121 -5.34 -6.49 -6.43
N ALA A 122 -6.00 -6.90 -7.51
CA ALA A 122 -7.29 -6.32 -7.91
C ALA A 122 -8.40 -6.60 -6.88
N PHE A 123 -8.42 -7.78 -6.26
CA PHE A 123 -9.37 -8.13 -5.20
C PHE A 123 -9.13 -7.32 -3.93
N LEU A 124 -7.88 -7.11 -3.54
CA LEU A 124 -7.52 -6.33 -2.35
C LEU A 124 -7.64 -4.81 -2.61
N TRP A 125 -7.62 -4.38 -3.87
CA TRP A 125 -7.75 -2.98 -4.22
C TRP A 125 -9.16 -2.48 -3.91
N PRO A 126 -9.32 -1.44 -3.07
CA PRO A 126 -10.63 -0.95 -2.70
C PRO A 126 -11.33 -0.36 -3.94
N MET A 127 -12.34 -1.08 -4.44
CA MET A 127 -13.24 -0.53 -5.45
C MET A 127 -14.17 0.49 -4.79
N PRO A 128 -14.26 1.73 -5.29
CA PRO A 128 -15.22 2.70 -4.81
C PRO A 128 -16.61 2.31 -5.32
N LYS A 129 -17.27 1.39 -4.61
CA LYS A 129 -18.72 1.16 -4.75
C LYS A 129 -19.41 1.83 -3.58
N GLY A 130 -20.56 2.47 -3.89
CA GLY A 130 -21.33 3.29 -2.96
C GLY A 130 -21.50 2.65 -1.59
N GLY A 131 -21.29 3.46 -0.55
CA GLY A 131 -21.23 3.04 0.84
C GLY A 131 -20.42 4.03 1.68
N PHE A 132 -19.93 3.59 2.84
CA PHE A 132 -19.10 4.39 3.72
C PHE A 132 -17.85 4.93 3.00
N GLY A 133 -17.63 6.24 3.06
CA GLY A 133 -16.61 6.96 2.29
C GLY A 133 -17.14 7.63 1.01
N SER A 134 -18.45 7.60 0.78
CA SER A 134 -19.12 8.25 -0.36
C SER A 134 -20.36 9.04 0.06
N LYS A 135 -21.00 9.72 -0.91
CA LYS A 135 -22.25 10.45 -0.71
C LYS A 135 -23.43 9.50 -0.69
N ILE A 136 -24.11 9.42 0.45
CA ILE A 136 -25.28 8.58 0.71
C ILE A 136 -26.54 9.44 0.64
N ARG A 137 -27.46 9.07 -0.25
CA ARG A 137 -28.78 9.70 -0.34
C ARG A 137 -29.70 9.11 0.72
N VAL A 138 -29.98 9.86 1.78
CA VAL A 138 -30.76 9.37 2.93
C VAL A 138 -32.26 9.34 2.61
N GLY A 139 -32.77 10.36 1.93
CA GLY A 139 -34.19 10.48 1.57
C GLY A 139 -34.72 11.90 1.71
N ALA A 140 -36.04 12.06 1.56
CA ALA A 140 -36.70 13.34 1.76
C ALA A 140 -36.67 13.74 3.25
N VAL A 141 -36.40 15.01 3.54
CA VAL A 141 -36.30 15.54 4.90
C VAL A 141 -37.53 15.22 5.76
N PRO A 142 -38.79 15.41 5.30
CA PRO A 142 -39.97 15.10 6.10
C PRO A 142 -40.07 13.62 6.48
N ASP A 143 -39.75 12.72 5.55
CA ASP A 143 -39.79 11.28 5.79
C ASP A 143 -38.70 10.85 6.80
N VAL A 144 -37.52 11.48 6.73
CA VAL A 144 -36.43 11.23 7.66
C VAL A 144 -36.82 11.70 9.07
N LEU A 145 -37.42 12.88 9.20
CA LEU A 145 -37.92 13.38 10.48
C LEU A 145 -39.03 12.48 11.06
N ALA A 146 -39.95 12.01 10.23
CA ALA A 146 -40.98 11.06 10.65
C ALA A 146 -40.37 9.74 11.16
N LYS A 147 -39.34 9.21 10.47
CA LYS A 147 -38.59 8.02 10.91
C LYS A 147 -37.82 8.24 12.21
N ILE A 148 -37.24 9.43 12.40
CA ILE A 148 -36.59 9.83 13.65
C ILE A 148 -37.60 9.82 14.80
N ALA A 149 -38.77 10.44 14.61
CA ALA A 149 -39.83 10.45 15.62
C ALA A 149 -40.34 9.04 15.93
N ALA A 150 -40.55 8.20 14.91
CA ALA A 150 -40.95 6.80 15.09
C ALA A 150 -39.89 5.97 15.85
N SER A 151 -38.62 6.34 15.73
CA SER A 151 -37.49 5.69 16.42
C SER A 151 -37.16 6.34 17.76
N LYS A 152 -38.10 7.07 18.37
CA LYS A 152 -37.92 7.77 19.67
C LYS A 152 -36.73 8.73 19.66
N GLY A 153 -36.52 9.45 18.56
CA GLY A 153 -35.46 10.45 18.42
C GLY A 153 -34.14 9.93 17.83
N PHE A 154 -33.96 8.61 17.69
CA PHE A 154 -32.71 8.01 17.22
C PHE A 154 -32.91 7.12 15.99
N LEU A 155 -32.60 7.64 14.80
CA LEU A 155 -32.62 6.84 13.58
C LEU A 155 -31.21 6.35 13.23
N TYR A 156 -31.04 5.03 13.16
CA TYR A 156 -29.77 4.42 12.74
C TYR A 156 -29.72 4.20 11.22
N SER A 157 -28.67 4.69 10.56
CA SER A 157 -28.37 4.36 9.16
C SER A 157 -27.13 3.49 9.06
N ALA A 158 -27.34 2.20 8.75
CA ALA A 158 -26.26 1.22 8.63
C ALA A 158 -25.31 1.50 7.46
N GLU A 159 -25.83 2.05 6.36
CA GLU A 159 -25.06 2.38 5.14
C GLU A 159 -23.95 3.40 5.45
N GLY A 160 -24.27 4.42 6.25
CA GLY A 160 -23.34 5.48 6.64
C GLY A 160 -22.66 5.27 7.98
N ARG A 161 -22.97 4.18 8.70
CA ARG A 161 -22.53 3.95 10.10
C ARG A 161 -22.81 5.18 10.98
N MET A 162 -24.01 5.74 10.83
CA MET A 162 -24.36 7.05 11.38
C MET A 162 -25.69 7.02 12.13
N TRP A 163 -25.82 7.95 13.07
CA TRP A 163 -27.06 8.28 13.74
C TRP A 163 -27.63 9.57 13.15
N LEU A 164 -28.94 9.55 12.92
CA LEU A 164 -29.72 10.71 12.52
C LEU A 164 -30.64 11.07 13.68
N THR A 165 -30.53 12.30 14.17
CA THR A 165 -31.34 12.81 15.28
C THR A 165 -31.97 14.14 14.93
N ALA A 166 -33.03 14.52 15.65
CA ALA A 166 -33.67 15.80 15.47
C ALA A 166 -32.83 16.93 16.08
N TYR A 167 -32.73 18.05 15.38
CA TYR A 167 -32.12 19.29 15.87
C TYR A 167 -33.21 20.37 16.00
N PRO A 168 -33.28 21.09 17.14
CA PRO A 168 -34.25 22.17 17.30
C PRO A 168 -33.92 23.35 16.38
N THR A 169 -34.88 23.77 15.57
CA THR A 169 -34.73 24.92 14.65
C THR A 169 -34.53 26.26 15.39
N SER A 170 -34.91 26.34 16.66
CA SER A 170 -34.65 27.50 17.52
C SER A 170 -33.18 27.67 17.90
N ALA A 171 -32.36 26.62 17.81
CA ALA A 171 -30.95 26.65 18.19
C ALA A 171 -29.98 26.87 17.00
N ILE A 172 -30.50 27.14 15.80
CA ILE A 172 -29.70 27.22 14.56
C ILE A 172 -28.63 28.30 14.60
N GLU A 173 -28.94 29.46 15.20
CA GLU A 173 -27.95 30.54 15.32
C GLU A 173 -26.78 30.14 16.23
N LYS A 174 -27.06 29.38 17.31
CA LYS A 174 -26.00 28.79 18.15
C LYS A 174 -25.22 27.72 17.40
N ALA A 175 -25.91 26.91 16.58
CA ALA A 175 -25.25 25.93 15.73
C ALA A 175 -24.29 26.58 14.74
N LYS A 176 -24.69 27.65 14.04
CA LYS A 176 -23.85 28.38 13.08
C LYS A 176 -22.59 28.97 13.70
N ALA A 177 -22.64 29.35 14.98
CA ALA A 177 -21.50 29.88 15.70
C ALA A 177 -20.45 28.81 16.09
N VAL A 178 -20.88 27.56 16.27
CA VAL A 178 -20.02 26.49 16.83
C VAL A 178 -19.63 25.45 15.76
N TYR A 179 -20.53 25.11 14.87
CA TYR A 179 -20.36 24.02 13.92
C TYR A 179 -19.78 24.49 12.58
N PRO A 180 -19.00 23.64 11.89
CA PRO A 180 -18.48 23.96 10.57
C PRO A 180 -19.60 24.05 9.53
N ALA A 181 -19.41 24.92 8.53
CA ALA A 181 -20.42 25.18 7.49
C ALA A 181 -20.94 23.91 6.79
N GLY A 182 -20.11 22.87 6.66
CA GLY A 182 -20.48 21.62 6.00
C GLY A 182 -21.53 20.77 6.71
N VAL A 183 -21.87 21.04 7.99
CA VAL A 183 -22.92 20.29 8.72
C VAL A 183 -24.21 21.09 8.92
N ILE A 184 -24.15 22.41 8.68
CA ILE A 184 -25.27 23.34 8.89
C ILE A 184 -26.49 23.02 8.01
N PRO A 185 -26.37 22.61 6.72
CA PRO A 185 -27.53 22.40 5.87
C PRO A 185 -28.54 21.38 6.40
N SER A 186 -28.06 20.28 6.98
CA SER A 186 -28.97 19.31 7.62
C SER A 186 -29.54 19.85 8.93
N MET A 187 -28.76 20.60 9.70
CA MET A 187 -29.22 21.18 10.97
C MET A 187 -30.35 22.19 10.73
N GLU A 188 -30.23 23.04 9.71
CA GLU A 188 -31.30 23.96 9.27
C GLU A 188 -32.57 23.21 8.86
N ALA A 189 -32.41 22.01 8.28
CA ALA A 189 -33.50 21.09 7.98
C ALA A 189 -34.00 20.29 9.22
N GLY A 190 -33.48 20.57 10.42
CA GLY A 190 -33.87 19.95 11.68
C GLY A 190 -33.21 18.59 11.96
N ILE A 191 -32.10 18.25 11.30
CA ILE A 191 -31.47 16.93 11.38
C ILE A 191 -29.96 17.05 11.67
N VAL A 192 -29.46 16.26 12.62
CA VAL A 192 -28.02 16.05 12.84
C VAL A 192 -27.61 14.68 12.31
N ALA A 193 -26.53 14.64 11.52
CA ALA A 193 -25.89 13.40 11.08
C ALA A 193 -24.59 13.15 11.87
N LEU A 194 -24.67 12.25 12.85
CA LEU A 194 -23.58 11.92 13.77
C LEU A 194 -22.91 10.62 13.37
N TYR A 195 -21.59 10.60 13.41
CA TYR A 195 -20.84 9.36 13.25
C TYR A 195 -20.98 8.51 14.51
N GLN A 196 -21.33 7.23 14.37
CA GLN A 196 -21.50 6.31 15.50
C GLN A 196 -20.21 6.04 16.29
N LYS A 197 -19.04 6.46 15.78
CA LYS A 197 -17.72 6.19 16.34
C LYS A 197 -17.44 7.13 17.51
N CYS A 198 -17.09 6.55 18.66
CA CYS A 198 -16.70 7.29 19.85
C CYS A 198 -15.37 8.02 19.63
N PRO A 199 -15.30 9.35 19.85
CA PRO A 199 -14.07 10.13 19.82
C PRO A 199 -12.97 9.72 20.81
N HIS A 200 -13.27 8.86 21.79
CA HIS A 200 -12.27 8.34 22.72
C HIS A 200 -11.32 7.34 22.03
N LEU A 201 -11.78 6.10 21.82
CA LEU A 201 -10.99 5.01 21.22
C LEU A 201 -11.72 4.29 20.07
N GLY A 202 -12.83 4.86 19.58
CA GLY A 202 -13.49 4.36 18.37
C GLY A 202 -14.57 3.29 18.56
N CYS A 203 -14.96 2.96 19.80
CA CYS A 203 -16.13 2.11 20.05
C CYS A 203 -17.40 2.67 19.38
N ARG A 204 -18.35 1.79 19.02
CA ARG A 204 -19.69 2.24 18.61
C ARG A 204 -20.44 2.81 19.82
N VAL A 205 -21.01 4.00 19.68
CA VAL A 205 -21.83 4.64 20.71
C VAL A 205 -23.31 4.29 20.47
N PRO A 206 -23.97 3.53 21.36
CA PRO A 206 -25.41 3.30 21.31
C PRO A 206 -26.19 4.51 21.86
N SER A 207 -27.46 4.60 21.48
CA SER A 207 -28.44 5.53 22.05
C SER A 207 -29.05 4.94 23.33
N CYS A 208 -29.32 5.80 24.31
CA CYS A 208 -30.06 5.48 25.52
C CYS A 208 -31.45 6.10 25.47
N ALA A 209 -32.48 5.26 25.47
CA ALA A 209 -33.86 5.73 25.35
C ALA A 209 -34.38 6.45 26.61
N THR A 210 -33.81 6.17 27.79
CA THR A 210 -34.23 6.78 29.06
C THR A 210 -33.64 8.16 29.27
N SER A 211 -32.32 8.32 29.10
CA SER A 211 -31.66 9.63 29.23
C SER A 211 -31.78 10.51 27.99
N GLN A 212 -32.23 9.94 26.86
CA GLN A 212 -32.22 10.57 25.53
C GLN A 212 -30.82 11.04 25.09
N TRP A 213 -29.79 10.35 25.58
CA TRP A 213 -28.38 10.61 25.27
C TRP A 213 -27.73 9.43 24.55
N PHE A 214 -26.57 9.68 23.94
CA PHE A 214 -25.66 8.65 23.46
C PHE A 214 -24.67 8.30 24.57
N GLU A 215 -24.60 7.03 24.95
CA GLU A 215 -23.79 6.59 26.09
C GLU A 215 -22.88 5.43 25.67
N CYS A 216 -21.57 5.66 25.67
CA CYS A 216 -20.58 4.71 25.22
C CYS A 216 -20.25 3.68 26.31
N PRO A 217 -20.56 2.39 26.13
CA PRO A 217 -20.37 1.38 27.19
C PRO A 217 -18.91 1.04 27.47
N CYS A 218 -17.98 1.38 26.58
CA CYS A 218 -16.57 1.04 26.74
C CYS A 218 -15.89 1.75 27.92
N HIS A 219 -16.14 3.05 28.09
CA HIS A 219 -15.47 3.88 29.10
C HIS A 219 -16.39 5.00 29.64
N GLY A 220 -17.71 4.90 29.42
CA GLY A 220 -18.70 5.83 29.99
C GLY A 220 -18.72 7.24 29.39
N SER A 221 -18.26 7.44 28.14
CA SER A 221 -18.43 8.75 27.48
C SER A 221 -19.89 8.99 27.12
N GLN A 222 -20.40 10.18 27.45
CA GLN A 222 -21.82 10.54 27.31
C GLN A 222 -21.95 11.78 26.43
N TYR A 223 -22.96 11.77 25.55
CA TYR A 223 -23.26 12.86 24.63
C TYR A 223 -24.77 13.11 24.57
N ASN A 224 -25.20 14.36 24.44
CA ASN A 224 -26.64 14.66 24.27
C ASN A 224 -27.16 14.22 22.89
N LEU A 225 -28.44 14.47 22.60
CA LEU A 225 -29.08 14.09 21.33
C LEU A 225 -28.43 14.76 20.09
N ALA A 226 -27.79 15.91 20.28
CA ALA A 226 -27.00 16.59 19.27
C ALA A 226 -25.56 16.05 19.16
N GLY A 227 -25.16 15.05 19.97
CA GLY A 227 -23.81 14.50 19.97
C GLY A 227 -22.76 15.43 20.60
N GLU A 228 -23.17 16.38 21.43
CA GLU A 228 -22.29 17.26 22.20
C GLU A 228 -21.88 16.54 23.49
N LYS A 229 -20.59 16.61 23.85
CA LYS A 229 -20.05 15.88 25.00
C LYS A 229 -20.62 16.42 26.31
N LYS A 230 -21.15 15.51 27.13
CA LYS A 230 -21.65 15.78 28.49
C LYS A 230 -20.81 15.14 29.59
N GLY A 231 -20.20 13.98 29.33
CA GLY A 231 -19.43 13.25 30.36
C GLY A 231 -18.40 12.25 29.81
N GLY A 232 -17.60 11.72 30.72
CA GLY A 232 -16.59 10.68 30.46
C GLY A 232 -15.30 11.15 29.76
N PRO A 233 -14.44 10.20 29.36
CA PRO A 233 -13.05 10.47 28.97
C PRO A 233 -12.85 10.99 27.54
N ALA A 234 -13.86 10.94 26.66
CA ALA A 234 -13.71 11.43 25.29
C ALA A 234 -13.26 12.90 25.26
N PRO A 235 -12.31 13.29 24.39
CA PRO A 235 -11.75 14.65 24.40
C PRO A 235 -12.67 15.72 23.79
N ARG A 236 -13.76 15.33 23.14
CA ARG A 236 -14.68 16.21 22.38
C ARG A 236 -16.01 15.51 22.11
N GLY A 237 -16.98 16.24 21.53
CA GLY A 237 -18.26 15.69 21.07
C GLY A 237 -18.11 14.71 19.91
N MET A 238 -19.20 14.02 19.57
CA MET A 238 -19.27 13.05 18.47
C MET A 238 -18.96 13.70 17.11
N ASP A 239 -18.28 12.94 16.26
CA ASP A 239 -18.00 13.37 14.89
C ASP A 239 -19.28 13.51 14.07
N ARG A 240 -19.22 14.35 13.03
CA ARG A 240 -20.33 14.62 12.12
C ARG A 240 -19.88 14.40 10.68
N PHE A 241 -20.83 14.11 9.82
CA PHE A 241 -20.59 14.02 8.38
C PHE A 241 -20.97 15.32 7.70
N ALA A 242 -20.31 15.64 6.59
CA ALA A 242 -20.76 16.73 5.74
C ALA A 242 -22.15 16.41 5.18
N THR A 243 -23.03 17.41 5.13
CA THR A 243 -24.42 17.25 4.68
C THR A 243 -24.77 18.27 3.61
N SER A 244 -25.69 17.88 2.76
CA SER A 244 -26.28 18.76 1.75
C SER A 244 -27.76 18.46 1.62
N VAL A 245 -28.56 19.50 1.45
CA VAL A 245 -30.00 19.39 1.23
C VAL A 245 -30.31 20.08 -0.10
N ALA A 246 -30.71 19.29 -1.09
CA ALA A 246 -31.05 19.79 -2.43
C ALA A 246 -32.42 19.23 -2.83
N GLY A 247 -33.34 20.12 -3.23
CA GLY A 247 -34.70 19.71 -3.60
C GLY A 247 -35.46 18.97 -2.48
N GLY A 248 -35.21 19.31 -1.21
CA GLY A 248 -35.83 18.66 -0.05
C GLY A 248 -35.28 17.28 0.30
N VAL A 249 -34.22 16.83 -0.37
CA VAL A 249 -33.59 15.53 -0.14
C VAL A 249 -32.28 15.72 0.62
N LEU A 250 -32.14 15.00 1.74
CA LEU A 250 -30.93 14.95 2.54
C LEU A 250 -29.92 13.97 1.92
N THR A 251 -28.72 14.46 1.65
CA THR A 251 -27.56 13.67 1.25
C THR A 251 -26.44 13.88 2.26
N VAL A 252 -25.84 12.80 2.73
CA VAL A 252 -24.75 12.81 3.71
C VAL A 252 -23.48 12.27 3.06
N ASP A 253 -22.40 13.05 3.10
CA ASP A 253 -21.09 12.65 2.58
C ASP A 253 -20.26 12.01 3.71
N THR A 254 -20.15 10.69 3.67
CA THR A 254 -19.38 9.93 4.67
C THR A 254 -17.87 9.92 4.41
N GLY A 255 -17.43 10.47 3.27
CA GLY A 255 -16.01 10.70 2.99
C GLY A 255 -15.45 11.95 3.66
N GLN A 256 -16.33 12.87 4.11
CA GLN A 256 -15.94 14.09 4.81
C GLN A 256 -16.44 14.07 6.25
N ILE A 257 -15.52 13.86 7.19
CA ILE A 257 -15.80 13.80 8.62
C ILE A 257 -15.34 15.11 9.28
N PHE A 258 -16.25 15.79 9.96
CA PHE A 258 -15.96 16.93 10.81
C PHE A 258 -15.80 16.49 12.26
N GLN A 259 -14.75 16.98 12.90
CA GLN A 259 -14.51 16.73 14.32
C GLN A 259 -15.67 17.31 15.15
N GLY A 260 -16.12 16.55 16.15
CA GLY A 260 -17.15 17.03 17.05
C GLY A 260 -16.72 18.25 17.87
N PRO A 261 -17.69 19.00 18.42
CA PRO A 261 -17.44 20.27 19.08
C PRO A 261 -16.62 20.10 20.36
N ALA A 262 -15.98 21.20 20.80
CA ALA A 262 -15.19 21.22 22.02
C ALA A 262 -16.04 20.93 23.28
N ILE A 263 -15.36 20.51 24.35
CA ILE A 263 -15.98 20.25 25.66
C ILE A 263 -16.66 21.52 26.17
N GLY A 264 -17.86 21.38 26.76
CA GLY A 264 -18.65 22.51 27.27
C GLY A 264 -19.62 23.10 26.25
N THR A 265 -19.61 22.64 25.00
CA THR A 265 -20.62 23.01 24.01
C THR A 265 -21.99 22.44 24.39
N ASN A 266 -23.01 23.30 24.44
CA ASN A 266 -24.40 22.92 24.69
C ASN A 266 -25.34 23.81 23.86
N THR A 267 -25.46 23.55 22.56
CA THR A 267 -26.26 24.41 21.67
C THR A 267 -27.75 24.23 21.87
N THR A 268 -28.18 23.01 22.20
CA THR A 268 -29.61 22.68 22.39
C THR A 268 -30.10 22.97 23.81
N GLY A 269 -29.20 23.08 24.79
CA GLY A 269 -29.57 23.19 26.20
C GLY A 269 -30.15 21.90 26.77
N GLN A 270 -30.13 20.79 26.02
CA GLN A 270 -30.70 19.53 26.46
C GLN A 270 -29.84 18.91 27.56
N GLU A 271 -30.47 18.61 28.69
CA GLU A 271 -29.91 17.79 29.77
C GLU A 271 -30.48 16.37 29.73
N ALA A 272 -30.02 15.48 30.61
CA ALA A 272 -30.50 14.11 30.63
C ALA A 272 -31.98 14.08 31.04
N GLU A 273 -32.83 13.47 30.22
CA GLU A 273 -34.29 13.44 30.46
C GLU A 273 -34.69 12.34 31.46
N GLY A 274 -33.79 11.41 31.74
CA GLY A 274 -34.01 10.27 32.60
C GLY A 274 -32.72 9.57 32.98
N PRO A 275 -32.80 8.41 33.64
CA PRO A 275 -31.61 7.70 34.12
C PRO A 275 -30.72 7.23 32.98
N HIS A 276 -29.41 7.21 33.21
CA HIS A 276 -28.43 6.69 32.28
C HIS A 276 -28.58 5.17 32.10
N CYS A 277 -28.41 4.70 30.86
CA CYS A 277 -28.47 3.28 30.50
C CYS A 277 -27.18 2.55 30.87
N VAL A 278 -26.05 3.25 30.73
CA VAL A 278 -24.77 2.75 31.21
C VAL A 278 -24.62 3.30 32.62
N GLY A 279 -24.64 2.41 33.61
CA GLY A 279 -24.48 2.78 35.02
C GLY A 279 -23.32 3.75 35.14
N GLY A 280 -23.57 4.92 35.74
CA GLY A 280 -22.60 5.99 35.91
C GLY A 280 -21.40 5.49 36.71
N GLY A 281 -20.47 4.83 36.03
CA GLY A 281 -19.23 4.34 36.59
C GLY A 281 -18.39 5.54 36.93
N SER A 282 -18.38 5.88 38.22
CA SER A 282 -17.30 6.61 38.84
C SER A 282 -15.97 5.97 38.42
N HIS A 283 -15.25 6.66 37.55
CA HIS A 283 -13.82 6.46 37.35
C HIS A 283 -13.13 7.74 37.79
#